data_AF-A0A4U1CS53-F1
#
_entry.id   AF-A0A4U1CS53-F1
#
_cell.length_a   1.000
_cell.length_b   1.000
_cell.length_c   1.000
_cell.angle_alpha   90.00
_cell.angle_beta   90.00
_cell.angle_gamma   90.00
#
_symmetry.space_group_name_H-M   'P 1'
#
loop_
_entity.id
_entity.type
_entity.pdbx_description
1 polymer ?
#
loop_
_entity_poly.entity_id
_entity_poly.type
_entity_poly.pdbx_seq_one_letter_code
_entity_poly.pdbx_strand_id
1 'polypeptide(L)'
;MKLINAIKFAFLGLVGIAFIASCTADEKSTVAAKVDAPAKSVNPFPFYKNIEIKPGLNFEVLSWGKGIDTLGGYLILMSDSVKNNYRSISVERKGIIAEAWNMDLDNDGNPELYIQYLVRKDENDLNVYEYANNSFDKISFPGLNSAIKKGYQGNDKFFVKNGDLFRSVPVVSIDSGKTTTLVKTLQYNLRGNSFSTSEVKPEE
;
A
#
# COMPACT_ATOMS: atom_id res chain seq x y z
N MET A 1 -39.43 -17.25 -78.66
CA MET A 1 -39.95 -17.21 -77.27
C MET A 1 -40.17 -18.63 -76.74
N LYS A 2 -39.14 -19.48 -76.64
CA LYS A 2 -39.21 -20.83 -76.02
C LYS A 2 -37.91 -21.29 -75.31
N LEU A 3 -36.83 -20.50 -75.35
CA LEU A 3 -35.54 -20.89 -74.76
C LEU A 3 -35.25 -20.24 -73.38
N ILE A 4 -35.97 -19.16 -73.02
CA ILE A 4 -35.70 -18.40 -71.79
C ILE A 4 -36.45 -18.97 -70.56
N ASN A 5 -37.49 -19.77 -70.76
CA ASN A 5 -38.25 -20.40 -69.66
C ASN A 5 -37.68 -21.76 -69.19
N ALA A 6 -36.76 -22.38 -69.94
CA ALA A 6 -36.13 -23.64 -69.52
C ALA A 6 -35.01 -23.45 -68.48
N ILE A 7 -34.43 -22.25 -68.40
CA ILE A 7 -33.32 -21.93 -67.48
C ILE A 7 -33.83 -21.58 -66.08
N LYS A 8 -35.05 -21.05 -65.96
CA LYS A 8 -35.65 -20.66 -64.65
C LYS A 8 -36.18 -21.84 -63.84
N PHE A 9 -36.47 -22.98 -64.45
CA PHE A 9 -36.90 -24.19 -63.74
C PHE A 9 -35.72 -25.08 -63.28
N ALA A 10 -34.53 -24.93 -63.89
CA ALA A 10 -33.34 -25.68 -63.48
C ALA A 10 -32.67 -25.10 -62.22
N PHE A 11 -32.88 -23.81 -61.92
CA PHE A 11 -32.26 -23.15 -60.76
C PHE A 11 -33.06 -23.31 -59.45
N LEU A 12 -34.33 -23.73 -59.52
CA LEU A 12 -35.17 -23.95 -58.34
C LEU A 12 -35.11 -25.40 -57.79
N GLY A 13 -34.48 -26.33 -58.52
CA GLY A 13 -34.36 -27.74 -58.13
C GLY A 13 -33.07 -28.09 -57.38
N LEU A 14 -32.09 -27.19 -57.31
CA LEU A 14 -30.75 -27.49 -56.75
C LEU A 14 -30.51 -26.91 -55.35
N VAL A 15 -31.50 -26.22 -54.75
CA VAL A 15 -31.40 -25.66 -53.39
C VAL A 15 -32.07 -26.56 -52.34
N GLY A 16 -32.83 -27.59 -52.74
CA GLY A 16 -33.59 -28.45 -51.83
C GLY A 16 -32.89 -29.73 -51.35
N ILE A 17 -31.70 -30.09 -51.86
CA ILE A 17 -31.06 -31.40 -51.60
C ILE A 17 -29.77 -31.28 -50.76
N ALA A 18 -29.41 -30.09 -50.28
CA ALA A 18 -28.19 -29.89 -49.50
C ALA A 18 -28.40 -29.82 -47.96
N PHE A 19 -29.52 -30.35 -47.43
CA PHE A 19 -29.83 -30.28 -45.98
C PHE A 19 -30.02 -31.63 -45.26
N ILE A 20 -29.54 -32.74 -45.83
CA ILE A 20 -29.67 -34.09 -45.21
C ILE A 20 -28.35 -34.86 -45.11
N ALA A 21 -27.23 -34.16 -44.91
CA ALA A 21 -25.96 -34.79 -44.50
C ALA A 21 -25.51 -34.31 -43.11
N SER A 22 -26.47 -34.19 -42.18
CA SER A 22 -26.18 -34.10 -40.75
C SER A 22 -26.38 -35.49 -40.15
N CYS A 23 -25.41 -35.91 -39.32
CA CYS A 23 -25.28 -37.21 -38.66
C CYS A 23 -24.70 -38.33 -39.51
N THR A 24 -23.37 -38.39 -39.59
CA THR A 24 -22.57 -39.48 -38.97
C THR A 24 -21.09 -39.08 -38.98
N ALA A 25 -20.58 -38.65 -37.82
CA ALA A 25 -19.16 -38.69 -37.51
C ALA A 25 -19.01 -38.69 -35.98
N ASP A 26 -18.98 -39.89 -35.40
CA ASP A 26 -18.27 -40.11 -34.16
C ASP A 26 -16.77 -39.99 -34.49
N GLU A 27 -16.11 -38.95 -34.00
CA GLU A 27 -14.87 -39.12 -33.23
C GLU A 27 -14.35 -37.81 -32.63
N LYS A 28 -14.05 -37.93 -31.33
CA LYS A 28 -13.27 -37.06 -30.44
C LYS A 28 -13.76 -35.62 -30.27
N SER A 29 -14.49 -35.46 -29.16
CA SER A 29 -14.46 -34.25 -28.34
C SER A 29 -13.02 -33.78 -28.19
N THR A 30 -12.65 -32.77 -28.97
CA THR A 30 -11.54 -31.89 -28.65
C THR A 30 -11.96 -31.18 -27.38
N VAL A 31 -11.46 -31.70 -26.25
CA VAL A 31 -11.43 -30.95 -25.00
C VAL A 31 -10.83 -29.60 -25.36
N ALA A 32 -11.65 -28.55 -25.33
CA ALA A 32 -11.17 -27.19 -25.47
C ALA A 32 -10.01 -27.05 -24.49
N ALA A 33 -8.80 -26.82 -25.00
CA ALA A 33 -7.66 -26.52 -24.16
C ALA A 33 -8.11 -25.37 -23.25
N LYS A 34 -8.09 -25.60 -21.94
CA LYS A 34 -8.23 -24.51 -20.98
C LYS A 34 -7.17 -23.50 -21.38
N VAL A 35 -7.60 -22.35 -21.88
CA VAL A 35 -6.71 -21.20 -22.00
C VAL A 35 -6.34 -20.90 -20.55
N ASP A 36 -5.12 -21.30 -20.17
CA ASP A 36 -4.59 -20.97 -18.87
C ASP A 36 -4.74 -19.46 -18.71
N ALA A 37 -5.46 -19.05 -17.67
CA ALA A 37 -5.58 -17.64 -17.35
C ALA A 37 -4.16 -17.06 -17.30
N PRO A 38 -3.90 -15.90 -17.92
CA PRO A 38 -2.56 -15.32 -17.93
C PRO A 38 -2.08 -15.25 -16.49
N ALA A 39 -0.93 -15.88 -16.23
CA ALA A 39 -0.35 -15.96 -14.89
C ALA A 39 -0.33 -14.55 -14.30
N LYS A 40 -0.99 -14.38 -13.15
CA LYS A 40 -1.11 -13.09 -12.47
C LYS A 40 0.31 -12.56 -12.27
N SER A 41 0.61 -11.43 -12.92
CA SER A 41 1.91 -10.77 -12.82
C SER A 41 2.27 -10.63 -11.34
N VAL A 42 3.40 -11.20 -10.94
CA VAL A 42 3.90 -11.10 -9.57
C VAL A 42 4.33 -9.66 -9.36
N ASN A 43 3.74 -8.97 -8.37
CA ASN A 43 4.15 -7.62 -8.02
C ASN A 43 5.66 -7.62 -7.74
N PRO A 44 6.48 -6.89 -8.52
CA PRO A 44 7.93 -6.88 -8.33
C PRO A 44 8.34 -6.16 -7.03
N PHE A 45 7.43 -5.41 -6.41
CA PHE A 45 7.63 -4.68 -5.17
C PHE A 45 7.04 -5.44 -3.98
N PRO A 46 7.83 -5.75 -2.94
CA PRO A 46 7.34 -6.45 -1.75
C PRO A 46 6.18 -5.72 -1.04
N PHE A 47 6.16 -4.40 -1.11
CA PHE A 47 5.10 -3.53 -0.63
C PHE A 47 4.71 -2.55 -1.74
N TYR A 48 3.41 -2.37 -1.92
CA TYR A 48 2.80 -1.35 -2.76
C TYR A 48 1.48 -0.93 -2.13
N LYS A 49 1.26 0.38 -2.01
CA LYS A 49 -0.02 0.94 -1.58
C LYS A 49 -0.30 2.24 -2.31
N ASN A 50 -1.51 2.34 -2.88
CA ASN A 50 -2.04 3.60 -3.40
C ASN A 50 -2.95 4.25 -2.33
N ILE A 51 -2.74 5.54 -2.08
CA ILE A 51 -3.48 6.35 -1.12
C ILE A 51 -4.09 7.53 -1.87
N GLU A 52 -5.39 7.46 -2.13
CA GLU A 52 -6.13 8.58 -2.72
C GLU A 52 -6.51 9.57 -1.62
N ILE A 53 -6.08 10.82 -1.75
CA ILE A 53 -6.44 11.90 -0.81
C ILE A 53 -7.76 12.54 -1.23
N LYS A 54 -7.91 12.78 -2.53
CA LYS A 54 -9.08 13.34 -3.17
C LYS A 54 -9.04 12.99 -4.67
N PRO A 55 -10.16 13.12 -5.40
CA PRO A 55 -10.20 12.77 -6.82
C PRO A 55 -9.05 13.39 -7.61
N GLY A 56 -8.23 12.51 -8.19
CA GLY A 56 -7.10 12.87 -9.04
C GLY A 56 -5.79 13.22 -8.31
N LEU A 57 -5.77 13.26 -6.97
CA LEU A 57 -4.55 13.40 -6.14
C LEU A 57 -4.29 12.11 -5.36
N ASN A 58 -3.24 11.40 -5.77
CA ASN A 58 -2.85 10.11 -5.22
C ASN A 58 -1.39 10.13 -4.73
N PHE A 59 -1.12 9.33 -3.71
CA PHE A 59 0.22 9.00 -3.24
C PHE A 59 0.41 7.49 -3.29
N GLU A 60 1.42 7.04 -4.04
CA GLU A 60 1.80 5.65 -4.11
C GLU A 60 3.09 5.43 -3.33
N VAL A 61 3.07 4.45 -2.44
CA VAL A 61 4.25 4.03 -1.67
C VAL A 61 4.63 2.64 -2.14
N LEU A 62 5.86 2.49 -2.63
CA LEU A 62 6.37 1.20 -3.10
C LEU A 62 7.76 0.92 -2.54
N SER A 63 7.98 -0.32 -2.14
CA SER A 63 9.27 -0.75 -1.60
C SER A 63 10.10 -1.49 -2.64
N TRP A 64 11.41 -1.37 -2.57
CA TRP A 64 12.36 -2.16 -3.36
C TRP A 64 13.51 -2.66 -2.48
N GLY A 65 14.18 -3.73 -2.94
CA GLY A 65 15.12 -4.53 -2.16
C GLY A 65 14.68 -6.00 -2.11
N LYS A 66 15.63 -6.94 -2.17
CA LYS A 66 15.37 -8.40 -2.34
C LYS A 66 15.97 -9.28 -1.24
N GLY A 67 16.54 -8.69 -0.19
CA GLY A 67 17.14 -9.43 0.92
C GLY A 67 16.12 -9.84 1.98
N ILE A 68 16.35 -10.98 2.63
CA ILE A 68 15.59 -11.44 3.81
C ILE A 68 15.74 -10.47 5.00
N ASP A 69 16.90 -9.79 5.07
CA ASP A 69 17.28 -8.91 6.17
C ASP A 69 17.35 -7.45 5.69
N THR A 70 16.18 -6.86 5.42
CA THR A 70 15.86 -5.46 5.74
C THR A 70 16.62 -4.30 5.07
N LEU A 71 17.63 -4.49 4.22
CA LEU A 71 18.26 -3.37 3.48
C LEU A 71 17.58 -3.13 2.12
N GLY A 72 17.15 -1.89 1.90
CA GLY A 72 16.52 -1.49 0.64
C GLY A 72 16.08 -0.03 0.69
N GLY A 73 15.00 0.28 -0.01
CA GLY A 73 14.43 1.62 0.00
C GLY A 73 12.96 1.62 -0.35
N TYR A 74 12.36 2.80 -0.36
CA TYR A 74 11.02 3.02 -0.89
C TYR A 74 10.97 4.31 -1.70
N LEU A 75 9.99 4.36 -2.60
CA LEU A 75 9.57 5.58 -3.26
C LEU A 75 8.25 6.03 -2.66
N ILE A 76 8.08 7.35 -2.56
CA ILE A 76 6.77 7.99 -2.47
C ILE A 76 6.56 8.71 -3.80
N LEU A 77 5.48 8.39 -4.50
CA LEU A 77 5.12 8.98 -5.78
C LEU A 77 3.81 9.75 -5.60
N MET A 78 3.82 11.06 -5.81
CA MET A 78 2.63 11.89 -5.83
C MET A 78 2.20 12.11 -7.29
N SER A 79 0.91 11.92 -7.53
CA SER A 79 0.26 12.16 -8.81
C SER A 79 -0.96 13.07 -8.63
N ASP A 80 -0.89 14.29 -9.15
CA ASP A 80 -2.01 15.21 -9.32
C ASP A 80 -2.36 15.29 -10.81
N SER A 81 -3.25 14.39 -11.23
CA SER A 81 -3.71 14.26 -12.61
C SER A 81 -4.51 15.46 -13.10
N VAL A 82 -5.16 16.20 -12.19
CA VAL A 82 -5.95 17.39 -12.52
C VAL A 82 -5.04 18.54 -12.89
N LYS A 83 -3.92 18.69 -12.18
CA LYS A 83 -2.93 19.75 -12.41
C LYS A 83 -1.77 19.32 -13.30
N ASN A 84 -1.74 18.07 -13.75
CA ASN A 84 -0.61 17.48 -14.46
C ASN A 84 0.71 17.65 -13.69
N ASN A 85 0.68 17.46 -12.37
CA ASN A 85 1.82 17.63 -11.48
C ASN A 85 2.19 16.30 -10.83
N TYR A 86 3.46 15.91 -10.96
CA TYR A 86 3.97 14.65 -10.43
C TYR A 86 5.25 14.93 -9.65
N ARG A 87 5.38 14.33 -8.47
CA ARG A 87 6.56 14.48 -7.61
C ARG A 87 6.93 13.14 -7.01
N SER A 88 8.19 12.97 -6.67
CA SER A 88 8.63 11.78 -5.97
C SER A 88 9.82 12.04 -5.07
N ILE A 89 9.96 11.18 -4.08
CA ILE A 89 11.19 11.01 -3.31
C ILE A 89 11.58 9.55 -3.25
N SER A 90 12.88 9.31 -3.06
CA SER A 90 13.47 8.00 -2.81
C SER A 90 14.17 8.02 -1.46
N VAL A 91 13.93 6.99 -0.65
CA VAL A 91 14.47 6.92 0.71
C VAL A 91 15.05 5.53 0.94
N GLU A 92 16.32 5.50 1.35
CA GLU A 92 16.97 4.28 1.84
C GLU A 92 16.43 3.93 3.23
N ARG A 93 16.26 2.63 3.50
CA ARG A 93 15.79 2.16 4.80
C ARG A 93 16.47 0.89 5.27
N LYS A 94 16.38 0.71 6.58
CA LYS A 94 16.55 -0.57 7.28
C LYS A 94 15.19 -1.01 7.80
N GLY A 95 14.63 -2.05 7.21
CA GLY A 95 13.38 -2.68 7.61
C GLY A 95 12.55 -3.13 6.42
N ILE A 96 11.46 -3.83 6.71
CA ILE A 96 10.40 -4.15 5.75
C ILE A 96 9.26 -3.18 5.99
N ILE A 97 8.73 -2.52 4.95
CA ILE A 97 7.52 -1.69 5.12
C ILE A 97 6.37 -2.59 5.55
N ALA A 98 5.79 -2.27 6.69
CA ALA A 98 4.64 -2.96 7.23
C ALA A 98 3.35 -2.29 6.75
N GLU A 99 3.32 -0.95 6.74
CA GLU A 99 2.13 -0.20 6.38
C GLU A 99 2.48 1.23 5.94
N ALA A 100 1.59 1.82 5.13
CA ALA A 100 1.61 3.23 4.80
C ALA A 100 0.20 3.84 4.90
N TRP A 101 0.06 5.06 5.42
CA TRP A 101 -1.24 5.73 5.48
C TRP A 101 -1.11 7.25 5.43
N ASN A 102 -2.24 7.91 5.17
CA ASN A 102 -2.36 9.36 5.30
C ASN A 102 -3.18 9.71 6.54
N MET A 103 -2.77 10.75 7.26
CA MET A 103 -3.53 11.36 8.35
C MET A 103 -3.16 12.85 8.39
N ASP A 104 -4.12 13.73 8.61
CA ASP A 104 -3.89 15.17 8.75
C ASP A 104 -4.05 15.50 10.25
N LEU A 105 -2.94 15.50 10.98
CA LEU A 105 -2.95 15.61 12.44
C LEU A 105 -3.09 17.06 12.90
N ASP A 106 -2.51 18.02 12.19
CA ASP A 106 -2.61 19.43 12.56
C ASP A 106 -3.74 20.18 11.84
N ASN A 107 -4.51 19.49 10.99
CA ASN A 107 -5.70 19.96 10.27
C ASN A 107 -5.42 21.13 9.34
N ASP A 108 -4.24 21.15 8.72
CA ASP A 108 -3.84 22.18 7.77
C ASP A 108 -4.21 21.84 6.31
N GLY A 109 -4.70 20.61 6.07
CA GLY A 109 -5.14 20.11 4.78
C GLY A 109 -4.01 19.61 3.87
N ASN A 110 -2.75 19.68 4.29
CA ASN A 110 -1.63 19.08 3.59
C ASN A 110 -1.60 17.56 3.87
N PRO A 111 -1.35 16.72 2.85
CA PRO A 111 -1.21 15.29 3.09
C PRO A 111 0.03 14.97 3.92
N GLU A 112 -0.12 14.20 5.00
CA GLU A 112 1.00 13.64 5.76
C GLU A 112 1.03 12.12 5.59
N LEU A 113 2.15 11.62 5.08
CA LEU A 113 2.35 10.23 4.71
C LEU A 113 3.18 9.52 5.78
N TYR A 114 2.54 8.59 6.47
CA TYR A 114 3.11 7.78 7.54
C TYR A 114 3.58 6.45 6.97
N ILE A 115 4.89 6.20 7.03
CA ILE A 115 5.53 4.99 6.48
C ILE A 115 6.11 4.18 7.64
N GLN A 116 5.40 3.12 8.04
CA GLN A 116 5.81 2.25 9.13
C GLN A 116 6.60 1.05 8.60
N TYR A 117 7.70 0.72 9.27
CA TYR A 117 8.53 -0.43 8.92
C TYR A 117 8.99 -1.22 10.13
N LEU A 118 9.10 -2.53 9.92
CA LEU A 118 9.66 -3.48 10.87
C LEU A 118 11.17 -3.54 10.65
N VAL A 119 11.94 -3.02 11.59
CA VAL A 119 13.42 -3.06 11.55
C VAL A 119 13.91 -4.44 11.96
N ARG A 120 13.23 -5.06 12.95
CA ARG A 120 13.43 -6.42 13.45
C ARG A 120 12.08 -6.98 13.91
N LYS A 121 12.04 -8.26 14.31
CA LYS A 121 10.80 -9.02 14.62
C LYS A 121 9.72 -8.22 15.37
N ASP A 122 10.11 -7.41 16.35
CA ASP A 122 9.18 -6.65 17.20
C ASP A 122 9.55 -5.16 17.33
N GLU A 123 10.46 -4.66 16.48
CA GLU A 123 10.93 -3.27 16.50
C GLU A 123 10.35 -2.50 15.31
N ASN A 124 9.41 -1.60 15.60
CA ASN A 124 8.84 -0.72 14.58
C ASN A 124 9.58 0.62 14.56
N ASP A 125 9.67 1.18 13.37
CA ASP A 125 10.09 2.55 13.16
C ASP A 125 9.15 3.22 12.15
N LEU A 126 9.14 4.55 12.15
CA LEU A 126 8.14 5.36 11.46
C LEU A 126 8.80 6.61 10.87
N ASN A 127 8.70 6.75 9.56
CA ASN A 127 8.98 8.02 8.90
C ASN A 127 7.67 8.71 8.54
N VAL A 128 7.63 10.03 8.65
CA VAL A 128 6.48 10.85 8.28
C VAL A 128 6.94 11.95 7.35
N TYR A 129 6.17 12.17 6.28
CA TYR A 129 6.43 13.22 5.29
C TYR A 129 5.18 14.05 5.06
N GLU A 130 5.26 15.35 5.21
CA GLU A 130 4.23 16.28 4.75
C GLU A 130 4.48 16.63 3.29
N TYR A 131 3.42 16.67 2.49
CA TYR A 131 3.48 17.19 1.12
C TYR A 131 2.86 18.58 1.05
N ALA A 132 3.72 19.59 1.12
CA ALA A 132 3.35 21.00 1.03
C ALA A 132 4.27 21.73 0.04
N ASN A 133 3.77 22.83 -0.56
CA ASN A 133 4.56 23.69 -1.45
C ASN A 133 5.31 22.93 -2.57
N ASN A 134 4.72 21.84 -3.06
CA ASN A 134 5.29 21.00 -4.11
C ASN A 134 6.59 20.26 -3.72
N SER A 135 6.82 20.08 -2.42
CA SER A 135 7.95 19.38 -1.80
C SER A 135 7.43 18.27 -0.87
N PHE A 136 8.31 17.30 -0.58
CA PHE A 136 8.12 16.36 0.51
C PHE A 136 9.02 16.76 1.66
N ASP A 137 8.44 17.23 2.74
CA ASP A 137 9.16 17.68 3.91
C ASP A 137 9.07 16.61 5.00
N LYS A 138 10.23 16.14 5.48
CA LYS A 138 10.25 15.10 6.50
C LYS A 138 9.89 15.70 7.87
N ILE A 139 8.85 15.16 8.50
CA ILE A 139 8.45 15.53 9.86
C ILE A 139 9.41 14.86 10.86
N SER A 140 9.96 15.67 11.76
CA SER A 140 10.90 15.19 12.78
C SER A 140 10.19 14.77 14.06
N PHE A 141 10.63 13.65 14.62
CA PHE A 141 10.20 13.18 15.95
C PHE A 141 11.12 13.73 17.04
N PRO A 142 10.57 14.21 18.18
CA PRO A 142 11.39 14.59 19.31
C PRO A 142 12.01 13.34 19.93
N GLY A 143 13.21 13.51 20.50
CA GLY A 143 13.84 12.45 21.30
C GLY A 143 13.04 12.14 22.57
N LEU A 144 13.27 10.96 23.14
CA LEU A 144 12.70 10.61 24.45
C LEU A 144 13.22 11.56 25.54
N ASN A 145 12.32 12.00 26.43
CA ASN A 145 12.72 12.80 27.58
C ASN A 145 13.66 12.01 28.52
N SER A 146 14.42 12.71 29.36
CA SER A 146 15.45 12.09 30.22
C SER A 146 14.91 11.03 31.17
N ALA A 147 13.68 11.17 31.65
CA ALA A 147 13.05 10.22 32.58
C ALA A 147 12.77 8.87 31.89
N ILE A 148 12.27 8.90 30.66
CA ILE A 148 12.01 7.70 29.86
C ILE A 148 13.32 7.10 29.34
N LYS A 149 14.23 7.95 28.88
CA LYS A 149 15.50 7.54 28.26
C LYS A 149 16.38 6.71 29.19
N LYS A 150 16.34 6.93 30.51
CA LYS A 150 17.17 6.22 31.50
C LYS A 150 16.94 4.71 31.54
N GLY A 151 15.71 4.26 31.26
CA GLY A 151 15.33 2.84 31.30
C GLY A 151 14.91 2.26 29.96
N TYR A 152 14.97 3.03 28.89
CA TYR A 152 14.47 2.66 27.56
C TYR A 152 15.08 1.37 27.01
N GLN A 153 14.24 0.47 26.49
CA GLN A 153 14.66 -0.84 25.98
C GLN A 153 14.48 -1.03 24.46
N GLY A 154 13.92 -0.04 23.75
CA GLY A 154 13.47 -0.23 22.36
C GLY A 154 12.18 -1.06 22.28
N ASN A 155 11.93 -1.68 21.11
CA ASN A 155 10.70 -2.43 20.78
C ASN A 155 9.43 -1.58 20.79
N ASP A 156 9.57 -0.38 20.25
CA ASP A 156 8.53 0.62 20.25
C ASP A 156 7.42 0.25 19.27
N LYS A 157 6.21 0.69 19.60
CA LYS A 157 5.02 0.44 18.78
C LYS A 157 4.30 1.75 18.55
N PHE A 158 4.18 2.12 17.28
CA PHE A 158 3.35 3.25 16.86
C PHE A 158 1.95 2.75 16.56
N PHE A 159 0.95 3.49 16.99
CA PHE A 159 -0.46 3.17 16.75
C PHE A 159 -1.30 4.44 16.70
N VAL A 160 -2.41 4.36 15.95
CA VAL A 160 -3.40 5.44 15.88
C VAL A 160 -4.58 5.05 16.77
N LYS A 161 -5.06 5.98 17.60
CA LYS A 161 -6.27 5.82 18.41
C LYS A 161 -7.04 7.14 18.43
N ASN A 162 -8.33 7.11 18.13
CA ASN A 162 -9.19 8.30 18.12
C ASN A 162 -8.67 9.46 17.24
N GLY A 163 -7.96 9.15 16.15
CA GLY A 163 -7.37 10.16 15.26
C GLY A 163 -6.02 10.71 15.73
N ASP A 164 -5.52 10.30 16.89
CA ASP A 164 -4.22 10.70 17.42
C ASP A 164 -3.15 9.64 17.18
N LEU A 165 -1.90 10.07 16.99
CA LEU A 165 -0.74 9.19 16.91
C LEU A 165 -0.11 8.97 18.29
N PHE A 166 0.14 7.70 18.63
CA PHE A 166 0.80 7.30 19.86
C PHE A 166 2.01 6.41 19.62
N ARG A 167 2.89 6.35 20.62
CA ARG A 167 4.00 5.40 20.71
C ARG A 167 4.06 4.77 22.09
N SER A 168 4.06 3.45 22.13
CA SER A 168 4.37 2.67 23.33
C SER A 168 5.87 2.50 23.45
N VAL A 169 6.41 2.81 24.64
CA VAL A 169 7.84 2.82 24.96
C VAL A 169 8.08 1.92 26.19
N PRO A 170 8.72 0.75 26.01
CA PRO A 170 9.16 -0.08 27.12
C PRO A 170 10.30 0.57 27.92
N VAL A 171 10.13 0.64 29.24
CA VAL A 171 11.08 1.24 30.19
C VAL A 171 11.30 0.32 31.38
N VAL A 172 12.56 0.03 31.68
CA VAL A 172 12.96 -0.67 32.90
C VAL A 172 13.14 0.33 34.04
N SER A 173 12.52 0.02 35.18
CA SER A 173 12.68 0.76 36.43
C SER A 173 13.20 -0.17 37.52
N ILE A 174 14.02 0.38 38.41
CA ILE A 174 14.51 -0.30 39.61
C ILE A 174 14.00 0.49 40.80
N ASP A 175 13.10 -0.12 41.57
CA ASP A 175 12.59 0.44 42.81
C ASP A 175 12.85 -0.56 43.95
N SER A 176 13.49 -0.10 45.02
CA SER A 176 13.76 -0.89 46.23
C SER A 176 14.42 -2.25 45.93
N GLY A 177 15.30 -2.29 44.93
CA GLY A 177 16.02 -3.50 44.48
C GLY A 177 15.23 -4.41 43.54
N LYS A 178 13.97 -4.09 43.21
CA LYS A 178 13.14 -4.84 42.27
C LYS A 178 13.16 -4.20 40.89
N THR A 179 13.58 -4.98 39.89
CA THR A 179 13.49 -4.58 38.48
C THR A 179 12.09 -4.85 37.94
N THR A 180 11.49 -3.85 37.30
CA THR A 180 10.19 -3.95 36.63
C THR A 180 10.26 -3.34 35.25
N THR A 181 9.57 -3.95 34.29
CA THR A 181 9.38 -3.37 32.95
C THR A 181 8.00 -2.75 32.90
N LEU A 182 7.96 -1.45 32.64
CA LEU A 182 6.75 -0.66 32.45
C LEU A 182 6.63 -0.29 30.98
N VAL A 183 5.41 -0.11 30.49
CA VAL A 183 5.14 0.45 29.15
C VAL A 183 4.58 1.84 29.35
N LYS A 184 5.31 2.86 28.89
CA LYS A 184 4.84 4.24 28.84
C LYS A 184 4.22 4.53 27.48
N THR A 185 3.16 5.32 27.45
CA THR A 185 2.52 5.73 26.21
C THR A 185 2.76 7.22 25.97
N LEU A 186 3.29 7.54 24.80
CA LEU A 186 3.50 8.90 24.35
C LEU A 186 2.44 9.26 23.31
N GLN A 187 1.77 10.39 23.48
CA GLN A 187 0.95 11.00 22.44
C GLN A 187 1.77 12.03 21.67
N TYR A 188 1.70 11.98 20.35
CA TYR A 188 2.31 12.96 19.46
C TYR A 188 1.32 14.04 19.09
N ASN A 189 1.79 15.29 19.12
CA ASN A 189 1.05 16.44 18.63
C ASN A 189 1.89 17.10 17.54
N LEU A 190 1.35 17.20 16.33
CA LEU A 190 1.98 17.86 15.20
C LEU A 190 1.67 19.36 15.22
N ARG A 191 2.67 20.19 14.90
CA ARG A 191 2.49 21.62 14.62
C ARG A 191 3.48 22.05 13.55
N GLY A 192 3.00 22.26 12.33
CA GLY A 192 3.87 22.39 11.16
C GLY A 192 4.76 21.15 11.06
N ASN A 193 6.00 21.30 10.60
CA ASN A 193 6.84 20.15 10.26
C ASN A 193 7.58 19.47 11.45
N SER A 194 6.99 19.45 12.65
CA SER A 194 7.63 18.85 13.84
C SER A 194 6.64 18.33 14.89
N PHE A 195 6.93 17.14 15.42
CA PHE A 195 6.18 16.58 16.53
C PHE A 195 6.65 17.11 17.88
N SER A 196 5.70 17.22 18.81
CA SER A 196 5.93 17.29 20.25
C SER A 196 5.32 16.07 20.94
N THR A 197 5.76 15.75 22.16
CA THR A 197 5.25 14.59 22.91
C THR A 197 4.73 14.95 24.29
N SER A 198 3.69 14.23 24.71
CA SER A 198 3.22 14.20 26.09
C SER A 198 3.05 12.74 26.53
N GLU A 199 3.39 12.44 27.79
CA GLU A 199 3.15 11.11 28.36
C GLU A 199 1.69 11.00 28.79
N VAL A 200 0.98 9.99 28.28
CA VAL A 200 -0.38 9.66 28.69
C VAL A 200 -0.29 8.85 29.97
N LYS A 201 -0.83 9.40 31.06
CA LYS A 201 -0.99 8.64 32.31
C LYS A 201 -2.19 7.69 32.15
N PRO A 202 -2.13 6.47 32.72
CA PRO A 202 -3.32 5.64 32.86
C PRO A 202 -4.42 6.46 33.55
N GLU A 203 -5.66 6.35 33.07
CA GLU A 203 -6.82 6.86 33.82
C GLU A 203 -6.85 6.13 35.18
N GLU A 204 -6.93 6.89 36.28
CA GLU A 204 -7.08 6.36 37.65
C GLU A 204 -8.46 5.73 37.87
#